data_AF-A0A2N3RG47-F1
#
_entry.id   AF-A0A2N3RG47-F1
#
_cell.length_a   1.000
_cell.length_b   1.000
_cell.length_c   1.000
_cell.angle_alpha   90.00
_cell.angle_beta   90.00
_cell.angle_gamma   90.00
#
_symmetry.space_group_name_H-M   'P 1'
#
loop_
_entity.id
_entity.type
_entity.pdbx_description
1 polymer ?
#
loop_
_entity_poly.entity_id
_entity_poly.type
_entity_poly.pdbx_seq_one_letter_code
_entity_poly.pdbx_strand_id
1 'polypeptide(L)'
;MSELPITTADVGGRGRGRVFAMAPDDPDGAATIARKIKHPGYRCQALSRAAKFSSGAKRSSLLKAAIEAAYEQSEPNPIVTVASWPVAVMAEASPAQAADVIRQLLGVAETERHNLRRAHALQALARCVCHLPELLGLIVPALAAAILGGAGPRMDRVIRDTCELVRITNPELLYSLALHHKSNQQQKKLLASI
;
A
#
# COMPACT_ATOMS: atom_id res chain seq x y z
N MET A 1 -0.33 15.35 -35.61
CA MET A 1 -1.29 15.23 -34.49
C MET A 1 -0.66 15.94 -33.30
N SER A 2 -1.23 17.08 -32.89
CA SER A 2 -0.70 17.95 -31.84
C SER A 2 -0.99 17.37 -30.46
N GLU A 3 0.02 17.14 -29.64
CA GLU A 3 -0.15 16.79 -28.23
C GLU A 3 -0.72 18.01 -27.48
N LEU A 4 -1.93 17.87 -26.95
CA LEU A 4 -2.55 18.89 -26.11
C LEU A 4 -1.75 19.04 -24.80
N PRO A 5 -1.52 20.27 -24.32
CA PRO A 5 -0.74 20.50 -23.10
C PRO A 5 -1.48 19.96 -21.87
N ILE A 6 -0.75 19.25 -21.01
CA ILE A 6 -1.24 18.79 -19.69
C ILE A 6 -1.73 20.01 -18.91
N THR A 7 -3.02 20.07 -18.62
CA THR A 7 -3.62 21.18 -17.88
C THR A 7 -3.47 20.98 -16.38
N THR A 8 -3.61 22.06 -15.60
CA THR A 8 -3.65 21.93 -14.14
C THR A 8 -4.90 21.18 -13.61
N ALA A 9 -5.83 20.78 -14.48
CA ALA A 9 -6.91 19.85 -14.17
C ALA A 9 -6.49 18.37 -14.32
N ASP A 10 -5.44 18.10 -15.11
CA ASP A 10 -4.86 16.76 -15.28
C ASP A 10 -3.92 16.37 -14.13
N VAL A 11 -3.39 17.35 -13.39
CA VAL A 11 -2.77 17.11 -12.07
C VAL A 11 -3.87 16.82 -11.05
N GLY A 12 -4.24 15.54 -10.92
CA GLY A 12 -5.31 15.04 -10.06
C GLY A 12 -5.17 15.29 -8.55
N GLY A 13 -4.23 16.14 -8.12
CA GLY A 13 -4.08 16.60 -6.74
C GLY A 13 -5.27 17.43 -6.24
N ARG A 14 -5.87 18.30 -7.08
CA ARG A 14 -7.04 19.10 -6.69
C ARG A 14 -8.31 18.27 -6.55
N GLY A 15 -8.53 17.33 -7.47
CA GLY A 15 -9.67 16.40 -7.42
C GLY A 15 -9.61 15.48 -6.20
N ARG A 16 -8.44 14.85 -5.96
CA ARG A 16 -8.22 14.01 -4.78
C ARG A 16 -8.35 14.80 -3.48
N GLY A 17 -7.74 15.98 -3.39
CA GLY A 17 -7.84 16.83 -2.20
C GLY A 17 -9.28 17.20 -1.86
N ARG A 18 -10.08 17.59 -2.87
CA ARG A 18 -11.50 17.89 -2.70
C ARG A 18 -12.30 16.67 -2.21
N VAL A 19 -12.05 15.48 -2.76
CA VAL A 19 -12.67 14.23 -2.29
C VAL A 19 -12.33 13.96 -0.82
N PHE A 20 -11.08 14.18 -0.41
CA PHE A 20 -10.65 13.93 0.97
C PHE A 20 -11.31 14.84 1.99
N ALA A 21 -11.54 16.09 1.62
CA ALA A 21 -12.25 17.07 2.43
C ALA A 21 -13.75 16.79 2.50
N MET A 22 -14.38 16.42 1.37
CA MET A 22 -15.83 16.26 1.25
C MET A 22 -16.37 14.92 1.73
N ALA A 23 -15.60 13.83 1.60
CA ALA A 23 -16.12 12.48 1.84
C ALA A 23 -16.75 12.22 3.22
N PRO A 24 -16.29 12.82 4.34
CA PRO A 24 -16.96 12.66 5.63
C PRO A 24 -18.40 13.16 5.67
N ASP A 25 -18.70 14.24 4.95
CA ASP A 25 -20.00 14.93 4.97
C ASP A 25 -20.88 14.55 3.77
N ASP A 26 -20.26 14.32 2.61
CA ASP A 26 -20.92 13.94 1.35
C ASP A 26 -20.11 12.84 0.63
N PRO A 27 -20.20 11.58 1.10
CA PRO A 27 -19.53 10.45 0.44
C PRO A 27 -20.01 10.22 -1.00
N ASP A 28 -21.21 10.69 -1.33
CA ASP A 28 -21.88 10.48 -2.62
C ASP A 28 -21.34 11.43 -3.70
N GLY A 29 -21.27 12.73 -3.38
CA GLY A 29 -20.61 13.73 -4.19
C GLY A 29 -19.11 13.44 -4.29
N ALA A 30 -18.47 13.02 -3.19
CA ALA A 30 -17.08 12.59 -3.19
C ALA A 30 -16.83 11.43 -4.16
N ALA A 31 -17.68 10.39 -4.16
CA ALA A 31 -17.60 9.29 -5.11
C ALA A 31 -17.77 9.74 -6.56
N THR A 32 -18.68 10.70 -6.81
CA THR A 32 -18.90 11.28 -8.14
C THR A 32 -17.66 12.01 -8.67
N ILE A 33 -16.98 12.77 -7.81
CA ILE A 33 -15.74 13.46 -8.17
C ILE A 33 -14.61 12.43 -8.37
N ALA A 34 -14.49 11.46 -7.47
CA ALA A 34 -13.45 10.43 -7.52
C ALA A 34 -13.43 9.68 -8.85
N ARG A 35 -14.61 9.27 -9.36
CA ARG A 35 -14.73 8.57 -10.66
C ARG A 35 -14.23 9.38 -11.86
N LYS A 36 -14.29 10.72 -11.78
CA LYS A 36 -13.85 11.62 -12.86
C LYS A 36 -12.35 11.88 -12.87
N ILE A 37 -11.61 11.44 -11.84
CA ILE A 37 -10.16 11.61 -11.79
C ILE A 37 -9.51 10.71 -12.85
N LYS A 38 -8.76 11.29 -13.79
CA LYS A 38 -8.12 10.54 -14.88
C LYS A 38 -6.98 9.64 -14.41
N HIS A 39 -6.10 10.16 -13.56
CA HIS A 39 -4.93 9.43 -13.10
C HIS A 39 -5.32 8.24 -12.20
N PRO A 40 -5.03 6.98 -12.59
CA PRO A 40 -5.55 5.78 -11.93
C PRO A 40 -5.19 5.71 -10.44
N GLY A 41 -3.96 6.06 -10.08
CA GLY A 41 -3.52 6.05 -8.67
C GLY A 41 -4.25 7.08 -7.81
N TYR A 42 -4.57 8.25 -8.35
CA TYR A 42 -5.33 9.26 -7.60
C TYR A 42 -6.81 8.92 -7.52
N ARG A 43 -7.35 8.29 -8.57
CA ARG A 43 -8.72 7.76 -8.59
C ARG A 43 -8.88 6.64 -7.56
N CYS A 44 -7.96 5.68 -7.49
CA CYS A 44 -7.96 4.62 -6.48
C CYS A 44 -8.00 5.19 -5.05
N GLN A 45 -7.11 6.13 -4.72
CA GLN A 45 -7.06 6.77 -3.40
C GLN A 45 -8.37 7.51 -3.07
N ALA A 46 -8.90 8.27 -4.04
CA ALA A 46 -10.13 9.03 -3.88
C ALA A 46 -11.37 8.12 -3.70
N LEU A 47 -11.47 7.05 -4.50
CA LEU A 47 -12.55 6.06 -4.37
C LEU A 47 -12.50 5.36 -3.02
N SER A 48 -11.30 4.98 -2.56
CA SER A 48 -11.10 4.37 -1.24
C SER A 48 -11.54 5.31 -0.11
N ARG A 49 -11.22 6.60 -0.25
CA ARG A 49 -11.65 7.62 0.71
C ARG A 49 -13.16 7.77 0.75
N ALA A 50 -13.84 7.83 -0.40
CA ALA A 50 -15.30 7.85 -0.45
C ALA A 50 -15.92 6.56 0.13
N ALA A 51 -15.31 5.41 -0.14
CA ALA A 51 -15.74 4.11 0.38
C ALA A 51 -15.71 4.06 1.91
N LYS A 52 -14.69 4.67 2.54
CA LYS A 52 -14.53 4.70 4.01
C LYS A 52 -15.74 5.30 4.73
N PHE A 53 -16.40 6.28 4.11
CA PHE A 53 -17.59 6.95 4.66
C PHE A 53 -18.90 6.47 4.01
N SER A 54 -18.83 5.45 3.14
CA SER A 54 -19.99 4.78 2.59
C SER A 54 -20.31 3.50 3.36
N SER A 55 -21.49 2.92 3.11
CA SER A 55 -21.93 1.66 3.73
C SER A 55 -22.53 0.69 2.70
N GLY A 56 -22.75 -0.56 3.13
CA GLY A 56 -23.43 -1.60 2.35
C GLY A 56 -22.85 -1.84 0.96
N ALA A 57 -23.73 -2.12 0.00
CA ALA A 57 -23.37 -2.43 -1.39
C ALA A 57 -22.57 -1.30 -2.06
N LYS A 58 -22.80 -0.04 -1.65
CA LYS A 58 -22.08 1.11 -2.19
C LYS A 58 -20.61 1.10 -1.78
N ARG A 59 -20.31 0.84 -0.50
CA ARG A 59 -18.93 0.68 -0.01
C ARG A 59 -18.22 -0.41 -0.80
N SER A 60 -18.84 -1.57 -0.96
CA SER A 60 -18.28 -2.70 -1.73
C SER A 60 -18.01 -2.33 -3.19
N SER A 61 -18.95 -1.65 -3.85
CA SER A 61 -18.79 -1.17 -5.24
C SER A 61 -17.63 -0.18 -5.38
N LEU A 62 -17.48 0.76 -4.45
CA LEU A 62 -16.39 1.74 -4.47
C LEU A 62 -15.03 1.09 -4.21
N LEU A 63 -14.94 0.14 -3.29
CA LEU A 63 -13.70 -0.60 -3.03
C LEU A 63 -13.29 -1.44 -4.24
N LYS A 64 -14.24 -2.11 -4.89
CA LYS A 64 -13.99 -2.84 -6.13
C LYS A 64 -13.44 -1.91 -7.23
N ALA A 65 -14.10 -0.78 -7.47
CA ALA A 65 -13.64 0.21 -8.45
C ALA A 65 -12.27 0.83 -8.10
N ALA A 66 -11.96 0.97 -6.80
CA ALA A 66 -10.64 1.44 -6.36
C ALA A 66 -9.54 0.42 -6.67
N ILE A 67 -9.81 -0.87 -6.45
CA ILE A 67 -8.89 -1.96 -6.81
C ILE A 67 -8.71 -2.02 -8.33
N GLU A 68 -9.77 -1.96 -9.12
CA GLU A 68 -9.70 -1.90 -10.58
C GLU A 68 -8.84 -0.72 -11.05
N ALA A 69 -9.04 0.48 -10.48
CA ALA A 69 -8.21 1.65 -10.78
C ALA A 69 -6.74 1.47 -10.36
N ALA A 70 -6.43 0.64 -9.36
CA ALA A 70 -5.05 0.31 -9.02
C ALA A 70 -4.39 -0.56 -10.11
N TYR A 71 -5.12 -1.54 -10.64
CA TYR A 71 -4.66 -2.45 -11.70
C TYR A 71 -4.51 -1.79 -13.08
N GLU A 72 -5.06 -0.59 -13.28
CA GLU A 72 -4.79 0.22 -14.47
C GLU A 72 -3.36 0.79 -14.51
N GLN A 73 -2.61 0.72 -13.40
CA GLN A 73 -1.18 1.04 -13.39
C GLN A 73 -0.40 -0.02 -14.17
N SER A 74 0.66 0.37 -14.87
CA SER A 74 1.44 -0.54 -15.72
C SER A 74 2.52 -1.32 -14.98
N GLU A 75 2.96 -0.85 -13.82
CA GLU A 75 4.07 -1.45 -13.08
C GLU A 75 3.62 -2.09 -11.75
N PRO A 76 4.23 -3.22 -11.34
CA PRO A 76 3.83 -3.92 -10.12
C PRO A 76 3.88 -3.08 -8.84
N ASN A 77 4.97 -2.31 -8.65
CA ASN A 77 5.13 -1.47 -7.46
C ASN A 77 4.00 -0.43 -7.29
N PRO A 78 3.65 0.40 -8.28
CA PRO A 78 2.55 1.34 -8.13
C PRO A 78 1.19 0.64 -7.99
N ILE A 79 0.92 -0.50 -8.65
CA ILE A 79 -0.31 -1.27 -8.44
C ILE A 79 -0.48 -1.59 -6.95
N VAL A 80 0.51 -2.27 -6.36
CA VAL A 80 0.46 -2.73 -4.96
C VAL A 80 0.45 -1.55 -3.99
N THR A 81 1.25 -0.51 -4.27
CA THR A 81 1.34 0.67 -3.41
C THR A 81 0.01 1.44 -3.35
N VAL A 82 -0.68 1.62 -4.48
CA VAL A 82 -1.96 2.36 -4.47
C VAL A 82 -3.12 1.47 -4.01
N ALA A 83 -3.08 0.17 -4.27
CA ALA A 83 -4.07 -0.79 -3.79
C ALA A 83 -4.06 -0.98 -2.26
N SER A 84 -3.01 -0.53 -1.55
CA SER A 84 -3.01 -0.56 -0.08
C SER A 84 -4.12 0.32 0.54
N TRP A 85 -4.57 1.37 -0.16
CA TRP A 85 -5.63 2.27 0.28
C TRP A 85 -7.00 1.59 0.41
N PRO A 86 -7.54 0.94 -0.64
CA PRO A 86 -8.78 0.20 -0.50
C PRO A 86 -8.64 -1.03 0.41
N VAL A 87 -7.45 -1.67 0.47
CA VAL A 87 -7.22 -2.78 1.42
C VAL A 87 -7.37 -2.31 2.87
N ALA A 88 -6.83 -1.14 3.25
CA ALA A 88 -7.01 -0.60 4.60
C ALA A 88 -8.49 -0.45 4.97
N VAL A 89 -9.29 0.11 4.05
CA VAL A 89 -10.73 0.35 4.26
C VAL A 89 -11.51 -0.97 4.23
N MET A 90 -11.09 -1.95 3.43
CA MET A 90 -11.70 -3.28 3.38
C MET A 90 -11.45 -4.04 4.68
N ALA A 91 -10.23 -3.98 5.21
CA ALA A 91 -9.83 -4.68 6.42
C ALA A 91 -10.62 -4.25 7.67
N GLU A 92 -11.05 -2.98 7.73
CA GLU A 92 -11.92 -2.46 8.80
C GLU A 92 -13.30 -3.16 8.84
N ALA A 93 -13.81 -3.65 7.69
CA ALA A 93 -15.15 -4.21 7.58
C ALA A 93 -15.16 -5.73 7.35
N SER A 94 -14.15 -6.26 6.67
CA SER A 94 -14.02 -7.69 6.37
C SER A 94 -12.54 -8.06 6.20
N PRO A 95 -11.87 -8.50 7.29
CA PRO A 95 -10.49 -8.99 7.22
C PRO A 95 -10.34 -10.15 6.23
N ALA A 96 -11.34 -11.02 6.10
CA ALA A 96 -11.31 -12.13 5.14
C ALA A 96 -11.22 -11.65 3.68
N GLN A 97 -12.05 -10.68 3.27
CA GLN A 97 -11.97 -10.12 1.91
C GLN A 97 -10.64 -9.38 1.69
N ALA A 98 -10.16 -8.65 2.71
CA ALA A 98 -8.86 -7.98 2.64
C ALA A 98 -7.72 -9.00 2.46
N ALA A 99 -7.77 -10.15 3.14
CA ALA A 99 -6.81 -11.24 2.98
C ALA A 99 -6.77 -11.76 1.53
N ASP A 100 -7.92 -11.95 0.89
CA ASP A 100 -7.98 -12.41 -0.49
C ASP A 100 -7.33 -11.41 -1.46
N VAL A 101 -7.62 -10.12 -1.30
CA VAL A 101 -6.99 -9.06 -2.09
C VAL A 101 -5.49 -8.99 -1.80
N ILE A 102 -5.07 -9.10 -0.55
CA ILE A 102 -3.65 -9.12 -0.17
C ILE A 102 -2.93 -10.26 -0.90
N ARG A 103 -3.47 -11.48 -0.91
CA ARG A 103 -2.85 -12.61 -1.63
C ARG A 103 -2.67 -12.34 -3.12
N GLN A 104 -3.64 -11.69 -3.77
CA GLN A 104 -3.52 -11.28 -5.16
C GLN A 104 -2.41 -10.24 -5.35
N LEU A 105 -2.35 -9.23 -4.49
CA LEU A 105 -1.32 -8.19 -4.52
C LEU A 105 0.08 -8.73 -4.22
N LEU A 106 0.22 -9.77 -3.40
CA LEU A 106 1.49 -10.47 -3.20
C LEU A 106 1.96 -11.13 -4.51
N GLY A 107 1.04 -11.75 -5.25
CA GLY A 107 1.33 -12.28 -6.59
C GLY A 107 1.82 -11.20 -7.56
N VAL A 108 1.21 -10.01 -7.53
CA VAL A 108 1.68 -8.86 -8.32
C VAL A 108 3.06 -8.41 -7.85
N ALA A 109 3.27 -8.23 -6.55
CA ALA A 109 4.55 -7.80 -5.99
C ALA A 109 5.70 -8.73 -6.38
N GLU A 110 5.46 -10.03 -6.46
CA GLU A 110 6.48 -11.01 -6.86
C GLU A 110 7.00 -10.81 -8.28
N THR A 111 6.21 -10.17 -9.16
CA THR A 111 6.65 -9.83 -10.52
C THR A 111 7.58 -8.61 -10.58
N GLU A 112 7.71 -7.83 -9.50
CA GLU A 112 8.65 -6.70 -9.40
C GLU A 112 10.07 -7.22 -9.22
N ARG A 113 10.91 -7.12 -10.27
CA ARG A 113 12.30 -7.59 -10.20
C ARG A 113 13.17 -6.77 -9.25
N HIS A 114 12.86 -5.49 -9.06
CA HIS A 114 13.68 -4.62 -8.25
C HIS A 114 13.31 -4.74 -6.76
N ASN A 115 14.16 -5.41 -5.97
CA ASN A 115 13.91 -5.68 -4.54
C ASN A 115 13.55 -4.45 -3.69
N LEU A 116 14.21 -3.30 -3.87
CA LEU A 116 13.78 -2.07 -3.18
C LEU A 116 12.36 -1.61 -3.56
N ARG A 117 11.97 -1.68 -4.84
CA ARG A 117 10.62 -1.34 -5.27
C ARG A 117 9.63 -2.35 -4.71
N ARG A 118 9.94 -3.65 -4.76
CA ARG A 118 9.11 -4.71 -4.17
C ARG A 118 8.89 -4.47 -2.68
N ALA A 119 9.97 -4.25 -1.93
CA ALA A 119 9.93 -3.99 -0.49
C ALA A 119 9.15 -2.70 -0.17
N HIS A 120 9.31 -1.63 -0.94
CA HIS A 120 8.54 -0.39 -0.76
C HIS A 120 7.03 -0.64 -0.90
N ALA A 121 6.61 -1.38 -1.93
CA ALA A 121 5.20 -1.68 -2.16
C ALA A 121 4.61 -2.57 -1.05
N LEU A 122 5.35 -3.62 -0.66
CA LEU A 122 4.95 -4.51 0.42
C LEU A 122 4.91 -3.79 1.78
N GLN A 123 5.82 -2.84 2.04
CA GLN A 123 5.80 -2.02 3.24
C GLN A 123 4.58 -1.09 3.28
N ALA A 124 4.19 -0.50 2.13
CA ALA A 124 2.97 0.30 2.05
C ALA A 124 1.73 -0.54 2.38
N LEU A 125 1.66 -1.78 1.87
CA LEU A 125 0.59 -2.72 2.17
C LEU A 125 0.59 -3.14 3.65
N ALA A 126 1.75 -3.50 4.21
CA ALA A 126 1.91 -3.90 5.59
C ALA A 126 1.49 -2.79 6.58
N ARG A 127 1.89 -1.54 6.32
CA ARG A 127 1.51 -0.39 7.17
C ARG A 127 0.00 -0.16 7.22
N CYS A 128 -0.72 -0.45 6.14
CA CYS A 128 -2.17 -0.28 6.09
C CYS A 128 -2.93 -1.26 6.99
N VAL A 129 -2.32 -2.40 7.33
CA VAL A 129 -2.93 -3.47 8.13
C VAL A 129 -2.10 -3.81 9.37
N CYS A 130 -1.19 -2.94 9.80
CA CYS A 130 -0.25 -3.24 10.89
C CYS A 130 -0.92 -3.51 12.25
N HIS A 131 -2.16 -3.06 12.41
CA HIS A 131 -3.00 -3.30 13.61
C HIS A 131 -3.75 -4.65 13.55
N LEU A 132 -3.58 -5.42 12.48
CA LEU A 132 -4.22 -6.72 12.24
C LEU A 132 -3.15 -7.79 12.04
N PRO A 133 -2.67 -8.45 13.12
CA PRO A 133 -1.56 -9.41 13.05
C PRO A 133 -1.76 -10.53 12.02
N GLU A 134 -3.00 -11.01 11.86
CA GLU A 134 -3.34 -12.06 10.89
C GLU A 134 -3.08 -11.63 9.44
N LEU A 135 -3.47 -10.40 9.07
CA LEU A 135 -3.21 -9.87 7.73
C LEU A 135 -1.76 -9.50 7.53
N LEU A 136 -1.13 -8.97 8.59
CA LEU A 136 0.29 -8.63 8.57
C LEU A 136 1.16 -9.88 8.35
N GLY A 137 0.79 -11.02 8.97
CA GLY A 137 1.46 -12.30 8.80
C GLY A 137 1.42 -12.86 7.36
N LEU A 138 0.47 -12.41 6.54
CA LEU A 138 0.48 -12.74 5.10
C LEU A 138 1.56 -11.97 4.33
N ILE A 139 1.88 -10.75 4.76
CA ILE A 139 2.70 -9.79 4.01
C ILE A 139 4.16 -9.86 4.44
N VAL A 140 4.41 -10.01 5.75
CA VAL A 140 5.74 -9.90 6.35
C VAL A 140 6.75 -10.89 5.76
N PRO A 141 6.44 -12.17 5.50
CA PRO A 141 7.38 -13.10 4.89
C PRO A 141 7.89 -12.61 3.52
N ALA A 142 6.98 -12.14 2.66
CA ALA A 142 7.35 -11.61 1.34
C ALA A 142 8.15 -10.29 1.45
N LEU A 143 7.79 -9.42 2.40
CA LEU A 143 8.51 -8.19 2.67
C LEU A 143 9.94 -8.47 3.14
N ALA A 144 10.12 -9.40 4.08
CA ALA A 144 11.42 -9.81 4.57
C ALA A 144 12.29 -10.41 3.46
N ALA A 145 11.73 -11.28 2.62
CA ALA A 145 12.43 -11.83 1.46
C ALA A 145 12.90 -10.74 0.49
N ALA A 146 12.03 -9.76 0.17
CA ALA A 146 12.38 -8.63 -0.69
C ALA A 146 13.51 -7.77 -0.08
N ILE A 147 13.50 -7.59 1.24
CA ILE A 147 14.54 -6.84 1.95
C ILE A 147 15.88 -7.57 1.88
N LEU A 148 15.90 -8.87 2.23
CA LEU A 148 17.09 -9.71 2.23
C LEU A 148 17.70 -9.88 0.83
N GLY A 149 16.88 -9.83 -0.22
CA GLY A 149 17.34 -9.85 -1.60
C GLY A 149 17.91 -8.53 -2.12
N GLY A 150 17.67 -7.40 -1.44
CA GLY A 150 18.14 -6.08 -1.87
C GLY A 150 19.31 -5.56 -1.06
N ALA A 151 19.92 -4.44 -1.47
CA ALA A 151 21.02 -3.82 -0.75
C ALA A 151 21.03 -2.30 -0.89
N GLY A 152 21.83 -1.63 -0.07
CA GLY A 152 22.15 -0.21 -0.16
C GLY A 152 21.39 0.69 0.81
N PRO A 153 21.71 2.00 0.86
CA PRO A 153 21.28 2.90 1.94
C PRO A 153 19.76 3.10 2.05
N ARG A 154 19.04 2.92 0.94
CA ARG A 154 17.58 2.98 0.95
C ARG A 154 16.98 1.71 1.55
N MET A 155 17.62 0.56 1.34
CA MET A 155 17.19 -0.70 1.95
C MET A 155 17.42 -0.70 3.47
N ASP A 156 18.54 -0.13 3.94
CA ASP A 156 18.80 0.07 5.38
C ASP A 156 17.66 0.80 6.09
N ARG A 157 17.06 1.82 5.44
CA ARG A 157 15.89 2.53 5.97
C ARG A 157 14.66 1.64 6.03
N VAL A 158 14.44 0.82 4.99
CA VAL A 158 13.32 -0.12 4.95
C VAL A 158 13.46 -1.16 6.07
N ILE A 159 14.67 -1.69 6.32
CA ILE A 159 14.94 -2.62 7.44
C ILE A 159 14.49 -1.98 8.76
N ARG A 160 15.03 -0.80 9.08
CA ARG A 160 14.70 -0.08 10.32
C ARG A 160 13.20 0.12 10.49
N ASP A 161 12.51 0.53 9.44
CA ASP A 161 11.08 0.85 9.49
C ASP A 161 10.19 -0.42 9.51
N THR A 162 10.75 -1.60 9.27
CA THR A 162 10.04 -2.88 9.18
C THR A 162 10.25 -3.76 10.41
N CYS A 163 11.29 -3.53 11.21
CA CYS A 163 11.61 -4.36 12.38
C CYS A 163 10.43 -4.56 13.34
N GLU A 164 9.66 -3.51 13.65
CA GLU A 164 8.50 -3.67 14.55
C GLU A 164 7.39 -4.51 13.93
N LEU A 165 7.18 -4.42 12.61
CA LEU A 165 6.19 -5.25 11.90
C LEU A 165 6.56 -6.73 11.95
N VAL A 166 7.85 -7.02 11.77
CA VAL A 166 8.39 -8.38 11.81
C VAL A 166 8.35 -8.94 13.23
N ARG A 167 8.68 -8.13 14.25
CA ARG A 167 8.63 -8.56 15.65
C ARG A 167 7.26 -9.10 16.07
N ILE A 168 6.19 -8.51 15.55
CA ILE A 168 4.81 -8.88 15.90
C ILE A 168 4.40 -10.22 15.28
N THR A 169 4.90 -10.55 14.09
CA THR A 169 4.33 -11.64 13.27
C THR A 169 5.30 -12.77 12.94
N ASN A 170 6.57 -12.45 12.76
CA ASN A 170 7.63 -13.38 12.33
C ASN A 170 8.94 -13.03 13.06
N PRO A 171 8.97 -13.11 14.41
CA PRO A 171 10.14 -12.72 15.20
C PRO A 171 11.41 -13.49 14.82
N GLU A 172 11.27 -14.71 14.29
CA GLU A 172 12.37 -15.53 13.78
C GLU A 172 13.16 -14.87 12.63
N LEU A 173 12.56 -13.93 11.89
CA LEU A 173 13.21 -13.21 10.79
C LEU A 173 14.01 -11.98 11.25
N LEU A 174 13.82 -11.53 12.50
CA LEU A 174 14.43 -10.29 13.00
C LEU A 174 15.96 -10.33 12.96
N TYR A 175 16.55 -11.46 13.35
CA TYR A 175 18.00 -11.62 13.40
C TYR A 175 18.62 -11.47 12.01
N SER A 176 18.06 -12.14 11.01
CA SER A 176 18.50 -12.03 9.61
C SER A 176 18.37 -10.61 9.07
N LEU A 177 17.26 -9.92 9.35
CA LEU A 177 17.06 -8.54 8.91
C LEU A 177 18.03 -7.56 9.58
N ALA A 178 18.29 -7.72 10.88
CA ALA A 178 19.25 -6.89 11.60
C ALA A 178 20.68 -7.10 11.07
N LEU A 179 21.08 -8.35 10.81
CA LEU A 179 22.38 -8.65 10.19
C LEU A 179 22.51 -8.09 8.77
N HIS A 180 21.41 -8.01 8.02
CA HIS A 180 21.39 -7.48 6.66
C HIS A 180 21.58 -5.96 6.58
N HIS A 181 21.33 -5.25 7.68
CA HIS A 181 21.59 -3.81 7.76
C HIS A 181 23.09 -3.52 7.66
N LYS A 182 23.49 -2.40 7.05
CA LYS A 182 24.89 -1.96 7.06
C LYS A 182 25.47 -1.97 8.48
N SER A 183 26.70 -2.51 8.62
CA SER A 183 27.43 -2.53 9.89
C SER A 183 27.74 -1.13 10.41
N ASN A 184 26.98 -0.71 11.43
CA ASN A 184 27.10 0.58 12.10
C ASN A 184 26.40 0.55 13.48
N GLN A 185 26.32 1.69 14.17
CA GLN A 185 25.63 1.79 15.46
C GLN A 185 24.15 1.38 15.39
N GLN A 186 23.47 1.62 14.26
CA GLN A 186 22.07 1.24 14.08
C GLN A 186 21.91 -0.27 14.04
N GLN A 187 22.76 -0.99 13.30
CA GLN A 187 22.76 -2.46 13.31
C GLN A 187 22.96 -3.00 14.73
N LYS A 188 23.92 -2.46 15.47
CA LYS A 188 24.17 -2.89 16.87
C LYS A 188 22.95 -2.70 17.76
N LYS A 189 22.24 -1.57 17.61
CA LYS A 189 20.98 -1.32 18.33
C LYS A 189 19.89 -2.31 17.96
N LEU A 190 19.75 -2.63 16.67
CA LEU A 190 18.79 -3.62 16.20
C LEU A 190 19.09 -5.00 16.81
N LEU A 191 20.33 -5.47 16.72
CA LEU A 191 20.78 -6.75 17.27
C LEU A 191 20.60 -6.83 18.80
N ALA A 192 20.82 -5.74 19.53
CA ALA A 192 20.62 -5.71 20.98
C ALA A 192 19.14 -5.67 21.40
N SER A 193 18.21 -5.46 20.47
CA SER A 193 16.76 -5.36 20.73
C SER A 193 15.98 -6.62 20.34
N ILE A 194 16.69 -7.68 19.94
CA ILE A 194 16.17 -9.01 19.60
C ILE A 194 16.41 -9.90 20.80
#